data_AF-A0A1H7L486-F1
#
_entry.id   AF-A0A1H7L486-F1
#
_cell.length_a   1.000
_cell.length_b   1.000
_cell.length_c   1.000
_cell.angle_alpha   90.00
_cell.angle_beta   90.00
_cell.angle_gamma   90.00
#
_symmetry.space_group_name_H-M   'P 1'
#
loop_
_entity.id
_entity.type
_entity.pdbx_description
1 polymer ?
#
loop_
_entity_poly.entity_id
_entity_poly.type
_entity_poly.pdbx_seq_one_letter_code
_entity_poly.pdbx_strand_id
1 'polypeptide(L)'
;MQTETLTQIVTHALEDMKAQDLKVIDVRGKTSITDTMVIATGSSNRHVKSLAENVLRKTKEAGVMPLGSEGEQDAEWVLVDLNDVVVHVMLPQVRDFYNLEKLWLTDEQARPEVDEDSPEAAIRRLRR
;
A
#
# COMPACT_ATOMS: atom_id res chain seq x y z
N MET A 1 -14.48 -12.56 3.12
CA MET A 1 -14.05 -11.61 4.19
C MET A 1 -14.43 -10.22 3.72
N GLN A 2 -14.74 -9.25 4.59
CA GLN A 2 -14.99 -7.87 4.14
C GLN A 2 -13.67 -7.21 3.70
N THR A 3 -13.71 -6.38 2.65
CA THR A 3 -12.53 -5.71 2.05
C THR A 3 -11.76 -4.91 3.09
N GLU A 4 -12.45 -4.21 3.99
CA GLU A 4 -11.85 -3.40 5.06
C GLU A 4 -11.07 -4.28 6.05
N THR A 5 -11.61 -5.44 6.43
CA THR A 5 -10.92 -6.40 7.30
C THR A 5 -9.68 -6.99 6.61
N LEU A 6 -9.79 -7.35 5.33
CA LEU A 6 -8.65 -7.85 4.56
C LEU A 6 -7.56 -6.78 4.43
N THR A 7 -7.94 -5.54 4.16
CA THR A 7 -7.02 -4.40 4.09
C THR A 7 -6.27 -4.24 5.41
N GLN A 8 -6.95 -4.32 6.55
CA GLN A 8 -6.30 -4.26 7.87
C GLN A 8 -5.29 -5.39 8.10
N ILE A 9 -5.61 -6.61 7.69
CA ILE A 9 -4.67 -7.74 7.80
C ILE A 9 -3.41 -7.47 6.97
N VAL A 10 -3.59 -6.97 5.75
CA VAL A 10 -2.49 -6.62 4.85
C VAL A 10 -1.63 -5.50 5.43
N THR A 11 -2.24 -4.40 5.89
CA THR A 11 -1.49 -3.26 6.43
C THR A 11 -0.71 -3.65 7.67
N HIS A 12 -1.32 -4.39 8.61
CA HIS A 12 -0.60 -4.89 9.79
C HIS A 12 0.55 -5.83 9.40
N ALA A 13 0.36 -6.72 8.43
CA ALA A 13 1.42 -7.59 7.94
C ALA A 13 2.62 -6.81 7.36
N LEU A 14 2.36 -5.69 6.71
CA LEU A 14 3.40 -4.80 6.16
C LEU A 14 4.08 -3.99 7.27
N GLU A 15 3.31 -3.43 8.21
CA GLU A 15 3.81 -2.62 9.33
C GLU A 15 4.65 -3.43 10.32
N ASP A 16 4.24 -4.66 10.62
CA ASP A 16 4.98 -5.61 11.48
C ASP A 16 6.42 -5.82 10.97
N MET A 17 6.56 -5.79 9.64
CA MET A 17 7.83 -5.98 8.94
C MET A 17 8.57 -4.67 8.64
N LYS A 18 8.06 -3.54 9.10
CA LYS A 18 8.66 -2.21 8.90
C LYS A 18 8.69 -1.77 7.43
N ALA A 19 7.62 -2.08 6.69
CA ALA A 19 7.35 -1.42 5.41
C ALA A 19 7.37 0.11 5.56
N GLN A 20 7.87 0.78 4.53
CA GLN A 20 7.97 2.23 4.47
C GLN A 20 6.87 2.80 3.57
N ASP A 21 6.47 4.05 3.85
CA ASP A 21 5.53 4.82 3.02
C ASP A 21 4.25 4.07 2.65
N LEU A 22 3.67 3.35 3.60
CA LEU A 22 2.46 2.56 3.39
C LEU A 22 1.29 3.48 2.99
N LYS A 23 0.65 3.18 1.87
CA LYS A 23 -0.51 3.89 1.34
C LYS A 23 -1.62 2.92 1.01
N VAL A 24 -2.84 3.27 1.41
CA VAL A 24 -4.07 2.55 1.08
C VAL A 24 -4.92 3.47 0.23
N ILE A 25 -5.32 3.00 -0.94
CA ILE A 25 -6.04 3.78 -1.93
C ILE A 25 -7.35 3.07 -2.26
N ASP A 26 -8.47 3.72 -1.97
CA ASP A 26 -9.78 3.30 -2.47
C ASP A 26 -9.84 3.60 -3.98
N VAL A 27 -9.98 2.53 -4.77
CA VAL A 27 -10.07 2.60 -6.24
C VAL A 27 -11.46 2.20 -6.76
N ARG A 28 -12.43 2.02 -5.86
CA ARG A 28 -13.84 1.78 -6.25
C ARG A 28 -14.34 2.93 -7.11
N GLY A 29 -15.04 2.58 -8.19
CA GLY A 29 -15.52 3.54 -9.18
C GLY A 29 -14.46 4.05 -10.16
N LYS A 30 -13.17 3.71 -9.98
CA LYS A 30 -12.11 3.96 -10.98
C LYS A 30 -11.80 2.73 -11.82
N THR A 31 -11.90 1.55 -11.22
CA THR A 31 -11.73 0.26 -11.89
C THR A 31 -12.71 -0.76 -11.33
N SER A 32 -13.00 -1.81 -12.10
CA SER A 32 -13.78 -2.97 -11.67
C SER A 32 -12.91 -4.17 -11.27
N ILE A 33 -11.58 -4.01 -11.28
CA ILE A 33 -10.63 -5.11 -11.04
C ILE A 33 -10.49 -5.40 -9.55
N THR A 34 -10.38 -4.36 -8.72
CA THR A 34 -10.18 -4.46 -7.28
C THR A 34 -10.81 -3.25 -6.59
N ASP A 35 -11.11 -3.37 -5.30
CA ASP A 35 -11.71 -2.29 -4.51
C ASP A 35 -10.63 -1.40 -3.87
N THR A 36 -9.53 -2.00 -3.41
CA THR A 36 -8.47 -1.31 -2.68
C THR A 36 -7.10 -1.66 -3.24
N MET A 37 -6.27 -0.63 -3.44
CA MET A 37 -4.85 -0.78 -3.74
C MET A 37 -4.02 -0.42 -2.50
N VAL A 38 -3.12 -1.31 -2.09
CA VAL A 38 -2.15 -1.06 -1.02
C VAL A 38 -0.77 -0.94 -1.64
N ILE A 39 -0.06 0.15 -1.36
CA ILE A 39 1.28 0.42 -1.88
C ILE A 39 2.25 0.57 -0.71
N ALA A 40 3.34 -0.19 -0.73
CA ALA A 40 4.37 -0.18 0.31
C ALA A 40 5.77 -0.15 -0.30
N THR A 41 6.71 0.46 0.43
CA THR A 41 8.13 0.51 0.06
C THR A 41 8.93 -0.47 0.91
N GLY A 42 9.78 -1.27 0.27
CA GLY A 42 10.81 -2.08 0.92
C GLY A 42 12.19 -1.48 0.70
N SER A 43 13.06 -1.53 1.72
CA SER A 43 14.40 -0.90 1.68
C SER A 43 15.46 -1.67 0.88
N SER A 44 15.16 -2.90 0.44
CA SER A 44 16.03 -3.74 -0.40
C SER A 44 15.21 -4.87 -1.03
N ASN A 45 15.73 -5.54 -2.06
CA ASN A 45 15.03 -6.67 -2.71
C ASN A 45 14.65 -7.77 -1.71
N ARG A 46 15.55 -8.06 -0.75
CA ARG A 46 15.26 -9.01 0.34
C ARG A 46 14.09 -8.54 1.20
N HIS A 47 14.05 -7.26 1.53
CA HIS A 47 12.97 -6.69 2.33
C HIS A 47 11.64 -6.72 1.55
N VAL A 48 11.62 -6.29 0.29
CA VAL A 48 10.46 -6.37 -0.61
C VAL A 48 9.92 -7.80 -0.69
N LYS A 49 10.79 -8.78 -0.95
CA LYS A 49 10.41 -10.20 -0.98
C LYS A 49 9.79 -10.64 0.34
N SER A 50 10.45 -10.34 1.45
CA SER A 50 9.98 -10.75 2.78
C SER A 50 8.64 -10.12 3.16
N LEU A 51 8.39 -8.87 2.74
CA LEU A 51 7.12 -8.18 2.93
C LEU A 51 5.99 -8.90 2.18
N ALA A 52 6.20 -9.20 0.89
CA ALA A 52 5.20 -9.90 0.08
C ALA A 52 4.92 -11.32 0.61
N GLU A 53 5.97 -12.08 0.95
CA GLU A 53 5.83 -13.41 1.56
C GLU A 53 5.05 -13.36 2.88
N ASN A 54 5.27 -12.32 3.70
CA ASN A 54 4.55 -12.15 4.94
C ASN A 54 3.08 -11.80 4.74
N VAL A 55 2.76 -10.93 3.77
CA VAL A 55 1.37 -10.67 3.38
C VAL A 55 0.69 -11.97 2.97
N LEU A 56 1.30 -12.74 2.05
CA LEU A 56 0.78 -14.04 1.60
C LEU A 56 0.55 -15.01 2.77
N ARG A 57 1.49 -15.05 3.74
CA ARG A 57 1.37 -15.91 4.92
C ARG A 57 0.24 -15.45 5.83
N LYS A 58 0.16 -14.15 6.15
CA LYS A 58 -0.83 -13.58 7.06
C LYS A 58 -2.25 -13.67 6.53
N THR A 59 -2.45 -13.46 5.22
CA THR A 59 -3.77 -13.63 4.60
C THR A 59 -4.21 -15.08 4.60
N LYS A 60 -3.30 -16.03 4.30
CA LYS A 60 -3.57 -17.48 4.42
C LYS A 60 -3.92 -17.90 5.85
N GLU A 61 -3.17 -17.42 6.84
CA GLU A 61 -3.47 -17.65 8.28
C GLU A 61 -4.86 -17.14 8.66
N ALA A 62 -5.32 -16.05 8.04
CA ALA A 62 -6.66 -15.48 8.22
C ALA A 62 -7.75 -16.15 7.36
N GLY A 63 -7.43 -17.23 6.64
CA GLY A 63 -8.38 -17.97 5.81
C GLY A 63 -8.67 -17.35 4.45
N VAL A 64 -7.86 -16.38 4.00
CA VAL A 64 -7.93 -15.79 2.66
C VAL A 64 -6.85 -16.41 1.78
N MET A 65 -7.25 -17.07 0.71
CA MET A 65 -6.32 -17.63 -0.26
C MET A 65 -5.95 -16.55 -1.30
N PRO A 66 -4.66 -16.17 -1.40
CA PRO A 66 -4.19 -15.29 -2.46
C PRO A 66 -4.45 -15.93 -3.83
N LEU A 67 -4.83 -15.13 -4.82
CA LEU A 67 -4.97 -15.58 -6.21
C LEU A 67 -3.61 -15.84 -6.84
N GLY A 68 -2.61 -15.04 -6.47
CA GLY A 68 -1.24 -15.19 -6.91
C GLY A 68 -0.33 -14.05 -6.48
N SER A 69 0.92 -14.18 -6.85
CA SER A 69 1.94 -13.14 -6.73
C SER A 69 2.84 -13.14 -7.96
N GLU A 70 3.34 -11.95 -8.31
CA GLU A 70 4.22 -11.74 -9.46
C GLU A 70 5.43 -10.90 -9.06
N GLY A 71 6.58 -11.12 -9.72
CA GLY A 71 7.81 -10.32 -9.50
C GLY A 71 8.71 -10.79 -8.35
N GLU A 72 8.41 -11.91 -7.69
CA GLU A 72 9.18 -12.41 -6.52
C GLU A 72 10.62 -12.85 -6.81
N GLN A 73 10.97 -13.13 -8.07
CA GLN A 73 12.33 -13.56 -8.43
C GLN A 73 13.34 -12.43 -8.24
N ASP A 74 13.08 -11.26 -8.83
CA ASP A 74 13.96 -10.10 -8.71
C ASP A 74 13.62 -9.25 -7.49
N ALA A 75 12.35 -9.25 -7.05
CA ALA A 75 11.84 -8.54 -5.89
C ALA A 75 12.17 -7.04 -5.87
N GLU A 76 12.26 -6.42 -7.05
CA GLU A 76 12.28 -4.96 -7.19
C GLU A 76 10.88 -4.36 -7.07
N TRP A 77 9.88 -5.11 -7.56
CA TRP A 77 8.46 -4.87 -7.43
C TRP A 77 7.75 -6.22 -7.37
N VAL A 78 7.07 -6.48 -6.26
CA VAL A 78 6.18 -7.62 -6.10
C VAL A 78 4.73 -7.16 -6.06
N LEU A 79 3.89 -7.82 -6.85
CA LEU A 79 2.43 -7.70 -6.78
C LEU A 79 1.86 -8.92 -6.06
N VAL A 80 0.94 -8.69 -5.11
CA VAL A 80 0.15 -9.75 -4.48
C VAL A 80 -1.33 -9.49 -4.76
N ASP A 81 -1.99 -10.47 -5.37
CA ASP A 81 -3.39 -10.41 -5.74
C ASP A 81 -4.26 -11.17 -4.71
N LEU A 82 -5.16 -10.43 -4.05
CA LEU A 82 -6.12 -10.95 -3.09
C LEU A 82 -7.57 -10.67 -3.53
N ASN A 83 -7.80 -10.51 -4.85
CA ASN A 83 -9.06 -10.12 -5.49
C ASN A 83 -9.51 -8.70 -5.11
N ASP A 84 -10.12 -8.53 -3.94
CA ASP A 84 -10.70 -7.24 -3.49
C ASP A 84 -9.62 -6.25 -3.02
N VAL A 85 -8.41 -6.76 -2.76
CA VAL A 85 -7.23 -5.96 -2.40
C VAL A 85 -6.05 -6.39 -3.27
N VAL A 86 -5.40 -5.43 -3.92
CA VAL A 86 -4.12 -5.63 -4.62
C VAL A 86 -3.00 -4.92 -3.87
N VAL A 87 -1.92 -5.64 -3.60
CA VAL A 87 -0.77 -5.12 -2.84
C VAL A 87 0.43 -4.97 -3.76
N HIS A 88 1.00 -3.78 -3.80
CA HIS A 88 2.26 -3.47 -4.49
C HIS A 88 3.35 -3.21 -3.45
N VAL A 89 4.41 -4.01 -3.47
CA VAL A 89 5.60 -3.78 -2.66
C VAL A 89 6.78 -3.49 -3.58
N MET A 90 7.38 -2.31 -3.45
CA MET A 90 8.38 -1.81 -4.40
C MET A 90 9.64 -1.31 -3.70
N LEU A 91 10.77 -1.33 -4.40
CA LEU A 91 11.93 -0.51 -4.04
C LEU A 91 11.61 0.99 -4.22
N PRO A 92 12.26 1.90 -3.47
CA PRO A 92 11.98 3.33 -3.53
C PRO A 92 12.07 3.87 -4.97
N GLN A 93 13.17 3.60 -5.66
CA GLN A 93 13.41 4.05 -7.03
C GLN A 93 12.47 3.46 -8.08
N VAL A 94 11.91 2.26 -7.84
CA VAL A 94 10.91 1.66 -8.73
C VAL A 94 9.55 2.33 -8.50
N ARG A 95 9.18 2.55 -7.23
CA ARG A 95 7.97 3.28 -6.85
C ARG A 95 7.98 4.71 -7.42
N ASP A 96 9.11 5.41 -7.31
CA ASP A 96 9.28 6.76 -7.85
C ASP A 96 9.16 6.79 -9.38
N PHE A 97 9.71 5.79 -10.07
CA PHE A 97 9.66 5.70 -11.52
C PHE A 97 8.24 5.47 -12.05
N TYR A 98 7.51 4.50 -11.46
CA TYR A 98 6.16 4.15 -11.93
C TYR A 98 5.06 5.06 -11.37
N ASN A 99 5.25 5.57 -10.14
CA ASN A 99 4.39 6.56 -9.48
C ASN A 99 2.88 6.24 -9.61
N LEU A 100 2.51 5.02 -9.20
CA LEU A 100 1.13 4.52 -9.30
C LEU A 100 0.16 5.40 -8.54
N GLU A 101 0.60 6.03 -7.46
CA GLU A 101 -0.14 6.99 -6.66
C GLU A 101 -0.68 8.14 -7.51
N LYS A 102 0.11 8.66 -8.45
CA LYS A 102 -0.36 9.74 -9.33
C LYS A 102 -1.49 9.29 -10.26
N LEU A 103 -1.54 8.00 -10.62
CA LEU A 103 -2.60 7.44 -11.45
C LEU A 103 -3.87 7.18 -10.64
N TRP A 104 -3.71 6.71 -9.40
CA TRP A 104 -4.81 6.16 -8.61
C TRP A 104 -5.31 7.04 -7.48
N LEU A 105 -4.59 8.07 -7.05
CA LEU A 105 -5.11 9.04 -6.07
C LEU A 105 -6.05 10.02 -6.78
N THR A 106 -7.17 10.37 -6.13
CA THR A 106 -7.93 11.58 -6.50
C THR A 106 -7.16 12.82 -6.02
N ASP A 107 -7.50 14.00 -6.54
CA ASP A 107 -6.96 15.29 -6.06
C ASP A 107 -7.14 15.49 -4.55
N GLU A 108 -8.15 14.85 -3.94
CA GLU A 108 -8.39 14.89 -2.50
C GLU A 108 -7.45 13.96 -1.73
N GLN A 109 -7.19 12.76 -2.25
CA GLN A 109 -6.27 11.77 -1.66
C GLN A 109 -4.78 12.11 -1.91
N ALA A 110 -4.49 12.89 -2.96
CA ALA A 110 -3.14 13.33 -3.30
C ALA A 110 -2.66 14.53 -2.46
N ARG A 111 -3.54 15.14 -1.66
CA ARG A 111 -3.12 16.21 -0.75
C ARG A 111 -2.24 15.60 0.34
N PRO A 112 -1.06 16.18 0.62
CA PRO A 112 -0.27 15.75 1.76
C PRO A 112 -1.12 15.87 3.02
N GLU A 113 -1.07 14.85 3.88
CA GLU A 113 -1.65 14.93 5.22
C GLU A 113 -1.06 16.16 5.89
N VAL A 114 -1.93 17.14 6.17
CA VAL A 114 -1.51 18.34 6.89
C VAL A 114 -1.29 17.89 8.32
N ASP A 115 -0.05 17.86 8.75
CA ASP A 115 0.26 17.73 10.17
C ASP A 115 -0.34 18.95 10.88
N GLU A 116 -1.46 18.74 11.57
CA GLU A 116 -2.21 19.79 12.25
C GLU A 116 -1.41 20.44 13.40
N ASP A 117 -0.37 19.74 13.88
CA ASP A 117 0.54 20.22 14.91
C ASP A 117 1.83 20.84 14.32
N SER A 118 1.93 20.91 12.99
CA SER A 118 3.06 21.59 12.35
C SER A 118 3.04 23.10 12.59
N PRO A 119 4.21 23.76 12.64
CA PRO A 119 4.30 25.22 12.72
C PRO A 119 3.53 25.93 11.59
N GLU A 120 3.48 25.33 10.41
CA GLU A 120 2.76 25.86 9.24
C GLU A 120 1.24 25.81 9.42
N ALA A 121 0.70 24.73 10.03
CA ALA A 121 -0.71 24.62 10.37
C ALA A 121 -1.13 25.65 11.43
N ALA A 122 -0.28 25.89 12.43
CA ALA A 122 -0.50 26.93 13.45
C ALA A 122 -0.54 28.35 12.84
N ILE A 123 0.37 28.65 11.91
CA ILE A 123 0.40 29.95 11.19
C ILE A 123 -0.89 30.16 10.37
N ARG A 124 -1.42 29.10 9.75
CA ARG A 124 -2.65 29.18 8.95
C ARG A 124 -3.90 29.43 9.82
N ARG A 125 -3.93 28.91 11.05
CA ARG A 125 -5.02 29.14 12.03
C ARG A 125 -5.04 30.60 12.52
N LEU A 126 -3.87 31.20 12.73
CA LEU A 126 -3.73 32.60 13.20
C LEU A 126 -4.12 33.65 12.14
N ARG A 127 -4.29 33.25 10.87
CA ARG A 127 -4.64 34.14 9.75
C ARG A 127 -6.13 34.09 9.36
N ARG A 128 -6.96 33.37 10.12
CA ARG A 128 -8.43 33.39 10.02
C ARG A 128 -9.02 34.13 11.22
#